data_AF-A0AAP2CDZ0-F1
#
_entry.id   AF-A0AAP2CDZ0-F1
#
_cell.length_a   1.000
_cell.length_b   1.000
_cell.length_c   1.000
_cell.angle_alpha   90.00
_cell.angle_beta   90.00
_cell.angle_gamma   90.00
#
_symmetry.space_group_name_H-M   'P 1'
#
loop_
_entity.id
_entity.type
_entity.pdbx_description
1 polymer ?
#
loop_
_entity_poly.entity_id
_entity_poly.type
_entity_poly.pdbx_seq_one_letter_code
_entity_poly.pdbx_strand_id
1 'polypeptide(L)'
;MKEAIKNVVNDLLKPLGFSLEKIENNRKTVDLRTEVKNPLEGYYWTCGAPFVMNVKIKRCFSIEFPGSAEYNPFVETLKKYGEGQCADYVGSPMEDFYEKWQPGKADGFYKNGKELAPPWDQGYKSSKNLSDARLKRNDFVKAQSELGEVGEIKGHLKKGPVSLGFGKITFQRFIKIYNSIRHNGYQPEKLGSGHINGRLYVRDGKDYRVAISAGKHRVAVLQALGYSKIPVKLSTVIIKREDVDFWPNVRNGNYSKEDALAYFDRIFDNEHPSLWRPEAVLNKEVVKMA
;
A
#
# COMPACT_ATOMS: atom_id res chain seq x y z
N MET A 1 6.45 -14.65 -28.19
CA MET A 1 5.14 -15.23 -28.53
C MET A 1 4.05 -14.16 -28.69
N LYS A 2 3.78 -13.28 -27.69
CA LYS A 2 2.76 -12.21 -27.82
C LYS A 2 3.04 -11.16 -28.91
N GLU A 3 4.30 -10.76 -29.12
CA GLU A 3 4.63 -9.80 -30.17
C GLU A 3 4.53 -10.39 -31.58
N ALA A 4 4.96 -11.64 -31.76
CA ALA A 4 4.84 -12.33 -33.05
C ALA A 4 3.37 -12.45 -33.49
N ILE A 5 2.47 -12.78 -32.55
CA ILE A 5 1.02 -12.82 -32.82
C ILE A 5 0.47 -11.43 -33.15
N LYS A 6 0.91 -10.37 -32.43
CA LYS A 6 0.48 -8.99 -32.70
C LYS A 6 0.85 -8.55 -34.13
N ASN A 7 2.07 -8.87 -34.57
CA ASN A 7 2.56 -8.46 -35.88
C ASN A 7 1.81 -9.16 -37.01
N VAL A 8 1.60 -10.49 -36.90
CA VAL A 8 0.83 -11.27 -37.88
C VAL A 8 -0.61 -10.74 -38.04
N VAL A 9 -1.27 -10.39 -36.94
CA VAL A 9 -2.65 -9.86 -37.00
C VAL A 9 -2.67 -8.43 -37.57
N ASN A 10 -1.66 -7.60 -37.27
CA ASN A 10 -1.56 -6.26 -37.85
C ASN A 10 -1.34 -6.27 -39.36
N ASP A 11 -0.54 -7.20 -39.87
CA ASP A 11 -0.26 -7.30 -41.31
C ASP A 11 -1.48 -7.76 -42.12
N LEU A 12 -2.37 -8.55 -41.52
CA LEU A 12 -3.64 -8.97 -42.13
C LEU A 12 -4.69 -7.84 -42.18
N LEU A 13 -4.67 -6.92 -41.21
CA LEU A 13 -5.67 -5.86 -41.08
C LEU A 13 -5.30 -4.57 -41.85
N LYS A 14 -4.01 -4.37 -42.10
CA LYS A 14 -3.47 -3.17 -42.77
C LYS A 14 -4.07 -2.89 -44.16
N PRO A 15 -4.25 -3.89 -45.05
CA PRO A 15 -4.86 -3.67 -46.37
C PRO A 15 -6.34 -3.24 -46.31
N LEU A 16 -7.01 -3.52 -45.19
CA LEU A 16 -8.41 -3.15 -44.94
C LEU A 16 -8.52 -1.77 -44.24
N GLY A 17 -7.40 -1.07 -44.04
CA GLY A 17 -7.37 0.24 -43.37
C GLY A 17 -7.43 0.17 -41.83
N PHE A 18 -7.28 -1.01 -41.23
CA PHE A 18 -7.31 -1.18 -39.78
C PHE A 18 -5.91 -1.48 -39.22
N SER A 19 -5.57 -0.87 -38.09
CA SER A 19 -4.36 -1.18 -37.31
C SER A 19 -4.73 -1.52 -35.87
N LEU A 20 -4.26 -2.66 -35.38
CA LEU A 20 -4.22 -2.95 -33.95
C LEU A 20 -3.06 -2.18 -33.32
N GLU A 21 -3.34 -0.92 -33.01
CA GLU A 21 -2.58 -0.25 -31.98
C GLU A 21 -3.01 -0.83 -30.64
N LYS A 22 -2.01 -1.10 -29.78
CA LYS A 22 -2.33 -1.30 -28.38
C LYS A 22 -2.96 0.02 -27.94
N ILE A 23 -4.24 0.01 -27.56
CA ILE A 23 -4.83 1.16 -26.88
C ILE A 23 -3.94 1.37 -25.66
N GLU A 24 -3.03 2.33 -25.72
CA GLU A 24 -2.34 2.82 -24.56
C GLU A 24 -3.42 3.56 -23.75
N ASN A 25 -4.17 2.80 -22.96
CA ASN A 25 -5.06 3.35 -21.94
C ASN A 25 -4.28 4.15 -20.87
N ASN A 26 -2.98 4.38 -21.05
CA ASN A 26 -2.24 5.40 -20.32
C ASN A 26 -2.61 6.76 -20.90
N ARG A 27 -3.77 7.29 -20.50
CA ARG A 27 -3.88 8.74 -20.43
C ARG A 27 -2.64 9.24 -19.67
N LYS A 28 -1.84 10.09 -20.33
CA LYS A 28 -0.57 10.56 -19.82
C LYS A 28 -0.79 11.06 -18.39
N THR A 29 0.05 10.62 -17.46
CA THR A 29 -0.07 11.08 -16.08
C THR A 29 0.20 12.58 -16.05
N VAL A 30 -0.77 13.35 -15.57
CA VAL A 30 -0.67 14.80 -15.46
C VAL A 30 0.02 15.15 -14.14
N ASP A 31 0.94 16.11 -14.14
CA ASP A 31 1.54 16.62 -12.91
C ASP A 31 0.70 17.79 -12.39
N LEU A 32 0.08 17.61 -11.23
CA LEU A 32 -0.79 18.59 -10.56
C LEU A 32 -0.25 18.98 -9.17
N ARG A 33 1.05 18.82 -8.93
CA ARG A 33 1.67 19.03 -7.60
C ARG A 33 1.59 20.47 -7.09
N THR A 34 1.50 21.46 -7.98
CA THR A 34 1.47 22.89 -7.66
C THR A 34 0.10 23.54 -7.87
N GLU A 35 -0.79 22.82 -8.55
CA GLU A 35 -2.02 23.35 -9.14
C GLU A 35 -3.25 22.99 -8.31
N VAL A 36 -3.31 21.78 -7.74
CA VAL A 36 -4.47 21.32 -6.97
C VAL A 36 -4.11 21.01 -5.52
N LYS A 37 -5.01 21.38 -4.61
CA LYS A 37 -4.88 21.06 -3.18
C LYS A 37 -5.81 19.93 -2.77
N ASN A 38 -6.85 19.68 -3.55
CA ASN A 38 -7.83 18.63 -3.32
C ASN A 38 -7.74 17.55 -4.43
N PRO A 39 -7.66 16.25 -4.09
CA PRO A 39 -7.63 15.20 -5.10
C PRO A 39 -8.91 15.09 -5.94
N LEU A 40 -10.08 15.51 -5.44
CA LEU A 40 -11.30 15.56 -6.22
C LEU A 40 -11.22 16.61 -7.33
N GLU A 41 -10.69 17.80 -7.02
CA GLU A 41 -10.41 18.85 -7.99
C GLU A 41 -9.49 18.32 -9.10
N GLY A 42 -8.38 17.69 -8.72
CA GLY A 42 -7.47 17.06 -9.69
C GLY A 42 -8.16 16.01 -10.57
N TYR A 43 -9.02 15.18 -10.00
CA TYR A 43 -9.77 14.18 -10.76
C TYR A 43 -10.71 14.80 -11.81
N TYR A 44 -11.47 15.84 -11.44
CA TYR A 44 -12.35 16.53 -12.38
C TYR A 44 -11.54 17.26 -13.45
N TRP A 45 -10.43 17.89 -13.06
CA TRP A 45 -9.59 18.66 -13.95
C TRP A 45 -8.90 17.78 -15.02
N THR A 46 -8.54 16.55 -14.67
CA THR A 46 -8.00 15.58 -15.63
C THR A 46 -9.06 14.76 -16.35
N CYS A 47 -10.35 15.02 -16.10
CA CYS A 47 -11.47 14.23 -16.58
C CYS A 47 -11.30 12.73 -16.27
N GLY A 48 -10.72 12.42 -15.10
CA GLY A 48 -10.44 11.05 -14.66
C GLY A 48 -9.18 10.43 -15.27
N ALA A 49 -8.24 11.19 -15.83
CA ALA A 49 -6.90 10.67 -16.14
C ALA A 49 -6.05 10.53 -14.86
N PRO A 50 -5.06 9.61 -14.80
CA PRO A 50 -4.13 9.55 -13.69
C PRO A 50 -3.36 10.87 -13.53
N PHE A 51 -3.11 11.28 -12.30
CA PHE A 51 -2.35 12.50 -12.01
C PHE A 51 -1.49 12.36 -10.75
N VAL A 52 -0.45 13.18 -10.63
CA VAL A 52 0.40 13.27 -9.44
C VAL A 52 0.04 14.54 -8.68
N MET A 53 -0.11 14.45 -7.36
CA MET A 53 -0.25 15.64 -6.51
C MET A 53 0.51 15.47 -5.19
N ASN A 54 0.76 16.57 -4.50
CA ASN A 54 1.34 16.55 -3.16
C ASN A 54 0.25 16.27 -2.11
N VAL A 55 0.27 15.08 -1.52
CA VAL A 55 -0.68 14.64 -0.50
C VAL A 55 -0.05 14.78 0.88
N LYS A 56 -0.78 15.35 1.85
CA LYS A 56 -0.37 15.36 3.26
C LYS A 56 -0.23 13.91 3.73
N ILE A 57 0.93 13.52 4.28
CA ILE A 57 1.20 12.12 4.62
C ILE A 57 0.17 11.55 5.61
N LYS A 58 -0.35 12.39 6.52
CA LYS A 58 -1.41 12.05 7.47
C LYS A 58 -2.76 11.66 6.83
N ARG A 59 -2.95 11.94 5.54
CA ARG A 59 -4.12 11.52 4.75
C ARG A 59 -3.89 10.19 4.04
N CYS A 60 -2.67 9.66 4.07
CA CYS A 60 -2.31 8.39 3.45
C CYS A 60 -2.52 7.24 4.44
N PHE A 61 -2.84 6.07 3.90
CA PHE A 61 -2.92 4.81 4.65
C PHE A 61 -2.08 3.76 3.94
N SER A 62 -1.09 3.20 4.64
CA SER A 62 -0.07 2.32 4.07
C SER A 62 0.25 1.16 5.00
N ILE A 63 0.36 -0.06 4.46
CA ILE A 63 0.61 -1.28 5.24
C ILE A 63 -0.43 -1.46 6.35
N GLU A 64 -1.67 -1.06 6.11
CA GLU A 64 -2.74 -1.07 7.10
C GLU A 64 -2.61 -0.06 8.26
N PHE A 65 -1.56 0.77 8.28
CA PHE A 65 -1.39 1.84 9.27
C PHE A 65 -1.71 3.22 8.66
N PRO A 66 -2.34 4.13 9.41
CA PRO A 66 -2.42 5.54 9.01
C PRO A 66 -1.05 6.18 8.93
N GLY A 67 -0.91 7.13 8.01
CA GLY A 67 0.20 8.10 8.07
C GLY A 67 0.09 9.07 9.25
N SER A 68 -1.06 9.12 9.93
CA SER A 68 -1.26 9.80 11.21
C SER A 68 -1.10 8.90 12.43
N ALA A 69 -0.77 7.61 12.27
CA ALA A 69 -0.55 6.72 13.39
C ALA A 69 0.51 7.31 14.32
N GLU A 70 0.15 7.45 15.59
CA GLU A 70 1.11 7.75 16.66
C GLU A 70 2.15 6.62 16.74
N TYR A 71 1.68 5.38 16.65
CA TYR A 71 2.50 4.18 16.66
C TYR A 71 2.36 3.39 15.36
N ASN A 72 3.44 3.30 14.60
CA ASN A 72 3.55 2.44 13.43
C ASN A 72 4.86 1.65 13.54
N PRO A 73 4.82 0.31 13.66
CA PRO A 73 6.01 -0.49 13.97
C PRO A 73 7.11 -0.34 12.92
N PHE A 74 6.74 -0.13 11.65
CA PHE A 74 7.69 0.09 10.56
C PHE A 74 8.35 1.47 10.67
N VAL A 75 7.58 2.50 11.04
CA VAL A 75 8.10 3.86 11.22
C VAL A 75 8.97 3.94 12.47
N GLU A 76 8.54 3.34 13.57
CA GLU A 76 9.30 3.29 14.82
C GLU A 76 10.62 2.52 14.66
N THR A 77 10.60 1.40 13.93
CA THR A 77 11.83 0.68 13.58
C THR A 77 12.82 1.58 12.83
N LEU A 78 12.33 2.35 11.86
CA LEU A 78 13.16 3.26 11.07
C LEU A 78 13.69 4.47 11.85
N LYS A 79 12.89 5.02 12.77
CA LYS A 79 13.33 6.08 13.69
C LYS A 79 14.45 5.57 14.59
N LYS A 80 14.24 4.44 15.27
CA LYS A 80 15.27 3.79 16.10
C LYS A 80 16.53 3.46 15.31
N TYR A 81 16.39 2.97 14.08
CA TYR A 81 17.54 2.77 13.19
C TYR A 81 18.29 4.07 12.92
N GLY A 82 17.57 5.15 12.57
CA GLY A 82 18.15 6.47 12.33
C GLY A 82 18.89 7.06 13.53
N GLU A 83 18.48 6.69 14.74
CA GLU A 83 19.07 7.06 16.03
C GLU A 83 20.17 6.10 16.52
N GLY A 84 20.46 5.03 15.78
CA GLY A 84 21.45 4.01 16.16
C GLY A 84 20.99 3.04 17.26
N GLN A 85 19.70 3.02 17.58
CA GLN A 85 19.10 2.18 18.63
C GLN A 85 18.55 0.84 18.10
N CYS A 86 18.59 0.61 16.78
CA CYS A 86 18.12 -0.62 16.15
C CYS A 86 19.00 -0.92 14.93
N ALA A 87 19.71 -2.05 14.96
CA ALA A 87 20.67 -2.42 13.91
C ALA A 87 20.21 -3.65 13.09
N ASP A 88 19.27 -4.44 13.59
CA ASP A 88 18.78 -5.67 12.95
C ASP A 88 17.26 -5.80 13.12
N TYR A 89 16.67 -6.72 12.37
CA TYR A 89 15.30 -7.16 12.53
C TYR A 89 15.03 -7.71 13.93
N VAL A 90 15.95 -8.52 14.47
CA VAL A 90 15.80 -9.11 15.81
C VAL A 90 15.91 -8.01 16.87
N GLY A 91 14.95 -7.96 17.78
CA GLY A 91 14.76 -6.90 18.77
C GLY A 91 14.13 -5.61 18.21
N SER A 92 13.71 -5.59 16.94
CA SER A 92 13.07 -4.42 16.34
C SER A 92 11.58 -4.32 16.69
N PRO A 93 11.00 -3.11 16.71
CA PRO A 93 9.55 -2.94 16.80
C PRO A 93 8.77 -3.68 15.70
N MET A 94 9.39 -3.93 14.55
CA MET A 94 8.78 -4.69 13.46
C MET A 94 8.68 -6.19 13.78
N GLU A 95 9.68 -6.77 14.44
CA GLU A 95 9.62 -8.16 14.93
C GLU A 95 8.52 -8.29 15.98
N ASP A 96 8.54 -7.42 16.98
CA ASP A 96 7.53 -7.36 18.05
C ASP A 96 6.09 -7.30 17.49
N PHE A 97 5.87 -6.49 16.45
CA PHE A 97 4.60 -6.43 15.75
C PHE A 97 4.20 -7.78 15.13
N TYR A 98 5.11 -8.45 14.42
CA TYR A 98 4.79 -9.73 13.81
C TYR A 98 4.56 -10.84 14.84
N GLU A 99 5.22 -10.78 15.98
CA GLU A 99 4.99 -11.73 17.07
C GLU A 99 3.61 -11.51 17.72
N LYS A 100 3.24 -10.26 17.98
CA LYS A 100 1.99 -9.90 18.69
C LYS A 100 0.75 -9.87 17.78
N TRP A 101 0.88 -9.47 16.52
CA TRP A 101 -0.24 -9.36 15.58
C TRP A 101 -0.30 -10.53 14.61
N GLN A 102 -1.05 -11.57 15.01
CA GLN A 102 -1.29 -12.78 14.22
C GLN A 102 -2.78 -12.99 13.99
N PRO A 103 -3.46 -12.10 13.25
CA PRO A 103 -4.87 -12.23 13.04
C PRO A 103 -5.11 -13.46 12.15
N GLY A 104 -5.79 -14.46 12.70
CA GLY A 104 -6.21 -15.64 11.95
C GLY A 104 -7.25 -15.27 10.89
N LYS A 105 -8.35 -16.03 10.81
CA LYS A 105 -9.48 -15.66 9.92
C LYS A 105 -10.27 -14.43 10.39
N ALA A 106 -9.98 -13.90 11.58
CA ALA A 106 -10.71 -12.78 12.18
C ALA A 106 -10.42 -11.41 11.53
N ASP A 107 -9.39 -11.29 10.69
CA ASP A 107 -8.98 -10.04 10.01
C ASP A 107 -9.85 -9.72 8.78
N GLY A 108 -10.43 -10.76 8.18
CA GLY A 108 -11.07 -10.71 6.88
C GLY A 108 -12.54 -11.08 6.93
N PHE A 109 -13.28 -10.65 5.91
CA PHE A 109 -14.65 -11.11 5.67
C PHE A 109 -14.56 -12.39 4.83
N TYR A 110 -15.16 -13.47 5.31
CA TYR A 110 -15.14 -14.77 4.63
C TYR A 110 -16.55 -15.20 4.26
N LYS A 111 -16.71 -15.74 3.05
CA LYS A 111 -17.94 -16.37 2.58
C LYS A 111 -17.58 -17.65 1.82
N ASN A 112 -18.24 -18.76 2.13
CA ASN A 112 -17.95 -20.08 1.53
C ASN A 112 -16.46 -20.49 1.63
N GLY A 113 -15.84 -20.21 2.78
CA GLY A 113 -14.42 -20.53 3.04
C GLY A 113 -13.40 -19.68 2.27
N LYS A 114 -13.84 -18.68 1.49
CA LYS A 114 -12.98 -17.77 0.73
C LYS A 114 -13.09 -16.35 1.28
N GLU A 115 -11.95 -15.66 1.30
CA GLU A 115 -11.90 -14.27 1.72
C GLU A 115 -12.52 -13.37 0.64
N LEU A 116 -13.46 -12.52 1.04
CA LEU A 116 -14.13 -11.56 0.18
C LEU A 116 -13.17 -10.43 -0.22
N ALA A 117 -13.28 -10.00 -1.48
CA ALA A 117 -12.70 -8.73 -1.89
C ALA A 117 -13.39 -7.57 -1.15
N PRO A 118 -12.76 -6.39 -1.05
CA PRO A 118 -13.41 -5.22 -0.47
C PRO A 118 -14.81 -4.96 -1.06
N PRO A 119 -15.70 -4.25 -0.35
CA PRO A 119 -17.07 -4.02 -0.80
C PRO A 119 -17.20 -3.42 -2.22
N TRP A 120 -16.31 -2.50 -2.58
CA TRP A 120 -16.25 -1.83 -3.89
C TRP A 120 -15.56 -2.65 -5.00
N ASP A 121 -14.96 -3.81 -4.68
CA ASP A 121 -14.37 -4.72 -5.67
C ASP A 121 -15.34 -5.89 -5.96
N GLN A 122 -15.12 -6.63 -7.04
CA GLN A 122 -15.98 -7.76 -7.44
C GLN A 122 -15.50 -9.09 -6.84
N GLY A 123 -16.38 -9.79 -6.12
CA GLY A 123 -16.21 -11.19 -5.75
C GLY A 123 -15.22 -11.42 -4.60
N TYR A 124 -14.36 -12.42 -4.77
CA TYR A 124 -13.40 -12.86 -3.76
C TYR A 124 -12.01 -12.30 -4.01
N LYS A 125 -11.19 -12.17 -2.95
CA LYS A 125 -9.79 -11.79 -3.11
C LYS A 125 -9.09 -12.80 -4.02
N SER A 126 -8.42 -12.29 -5.06
CA SER A 126 -7.70 -13.17 -5.98
C SER A 126 -6.53 -13.84 -5.24
N SER A 127 -6.42 -15.16 -5.38
CA SER A 127 -5.29 -15.95 -4.87
C SER A 127 -3.97 -15.64 -5.57
N LYS A 128 -3.96 -14.88 -6.68
CA LYS A 128 -2.78 -14.53 -7.49
C LYS A 128 -1.69 -13.71 -6.76
N ASN A 129 -1.87 -13.44 -5.46
CA ASN A 129 -0.86 -12.89 -4.56
C ASN A 129 -0.07 -13.99 -3.82
N LEU A 130 0.13 -15.16 -4.44
CA LEU A 130 0.94 -16.24 -3.85
C LEU A 130 2.31 -15.69 -3.43
N SER A 131 2.74 -16.06 -2.22
CA SER A 131 4.07 -15.80 -1.67
C SER A 131 5.16 -16.04 -2.71
N ASP A 132 5.03 -17.11 -3.47
CA ASP A 132 6.06 -17.60 -4.38
C ASP A 132 6.31 -16.65 -5.56
N ALA A 133 5.27 -16.01 -6.09
CA ALA A 133 5.42 -15.00 -7.12
C ALA A 133 6.03 -13.69 -6.58
N ARG A 134 5.87 -13.41 -5.28
CA ARG A 134 6.51 -12.25 -4.61
C ARG A 134 7.97 -12.51 -4.30
N LEU A 135 8.32 -13.74 -3.89
CA LEU A 135 9.70 -14.18 -3.65
C LEU A 135 10.55 -14.11 -4.91
N LYS A 136 9.96 -14.38 -6.08
CA LYS A 136 10.60 -14.27 -7.39
C LYS A 136 10.80 -12.83 -7.90
N ARG A 137 10.45 -11.80 -7.12
CA ARG A 137 10.76 -10.41 -7.51
C ARG A 137 12.26 -10.16 -7.36
N ASN A 138 12.86 -9.53 -8.36
CA ASN A 138 14.30 -9.22 -8.39
C ASN A 138 14.79 -8.55 -7.09
N ASP A 139 13.99 -7.70 -6.46
CA ASP A 139 14.34 -7.06 -5.18
C ASP A 139 14.50 -8.04 -4.02
N PHE A 140 13.67 -9.10 -3.96
CA PHE A 140 13.78 -10.15 -2.95
C PHE A 140 14.99 -11.03 -3.22
N VAL A 141 15.19 -11.42 -4.48
CA VAL A 141 16.36 -12.20 -4.91
C VAL A 141 17.66 -11.45 -4.60
N LYS A 142 17.71 -10.14 -4.90
CA LYS A 142 18.87 -9.29 -4.60
C LYS A 142 19.09 -9.11 -3.10
N ALA A 143 18.02 -8.88 -2.32
CA ALA A 143 18.16 -8.78 -0.88
C ALA A 143 18.62 -10.10 -0.25
N GLN A 144 18.16 -11.23 -0.76
CA GLN A 144 18.62 -12.57 -0.36
C GLN A 144 20.09 -12.77 -0.71
N SER A 145 20.53 -12.44 -1.94
CA SER A 145 21.94 -12.58 -2.32
C SER A 145 22.89 -11.74 -1.48
N GLU A 146 22.45 -10.56 -1.03
CA GLU A 146 23.27 -9.68 -0.19
C GLU A 146 23.30 -10.12 1.28
N LEU A 147 22.29 -10.85 1.76
CA LEU A 147 22.20 -11.33 3.13
C LEU A 147 22.79 -12.75 3.33
N GLY A 148 23.11 -13.46 2.24
CA GLY A 148 23.53 -14.86 2.29
C GLY A 148 22.36 -15.82 2.52
N GLU A 149 22.62 -16.98 3.13
CA GLU A 149 21.55 -17.92 3.49
C GLU A 149 20.69 -17.37 4.63
N VAL A 150 19.48 -16.91 4.27
CA VAL A 150 18.49 -16.35 5.21
C VAL A 150 17.40 -17.35 5.64
N GLY A 151 17.57 -18.64 5.33
CA GLY A 151 16.61 -19.69 5.66
C GLY A 151 15.28 -19.55 4.91
N GLU A 152 14.20 -20.08 5.49
CA GLU A 152 12.85 -20.01 4.91
C GLU A 152 12.37 -18.55 4.82
N ILE A 153 11.74 -18.17 3.69
CA ILE A 153 11.15 -16.85 3.49
C ILE A 153 9.64 -16.98 3.35
N LYS A 154 8.92 -16.85 4.46
CA LYS A 154 7.46 -17.00 4.54
C LYS A 154 6.86 -15.92 5.42
N GLY A 155 5.77 -15.30 5.00
CA GLY A 155 5.11 -14.27 5.79
C GLY A 155 4.37 -13.24 4.96
N HIS A 156 3.79 -12.25 5.64
CA HIS A 156 3.10 -11.14 5.01
C HIS A 156 3.48 -9.82 5.68
N LEU A 157 3.69 -8.77 4.89
CA LEU A 157 4.11 -7.46 5.40
C LEU A 157 3.15 -6.87 6.45
N LYS A 158 1.88 -7.27 6.44
CA LYS A 158 0.84 -6.65 7.28
C LYS A 158 0.48 -7.48 8.52
N LYS A 159 0.98 -8.71 8.63
CA LYS A 159 0.60 -9.62 9.70
C LYS A 159 1.59 -10.73 9.92
N GLY A 160 1.69 -11.15 11.17
CA GLY A 160 2.44 -12.32 11.56
C GLY A 160 1.62 -13.62 11.57
N PRO A 161 2.28 -14.74 11.89
CA PRO A 161 3.73 -14.82 12.08
C PRO A 161 4.47 -14.71 10.74
N VAL A 162 5.73 -14.29 10.78
CA VAL A 162 6.64 -14.32 9.63
C VAL A 162 7.89 -15.11 9.99
N SER A 163 8.52 -15.74 9.01
CA SER A 163 9.82 -16.39 9.20
C SER A 163 10.91 -15.34 9.45
N LEU A 164 11.97 -15.75 10.15
CA LEU A 164 13.13 -14.89 10.39
C LEU A 164 13.72 -14.34 9.08
N GLY A 165 13.81 -15.18 8.04
CA GLY A 165 14.29 -14.77 6.72
C GLY A 165 13.43 -13.69 6.07
N PHE A 166 12.10 -13.79 6.19
CA PHE A 166 11.18 -12.74 5.70
C PHE A 166 11.36 -11.44 6.48
N GLY A 167 11.49 -11.52 7.80
CA GLY A 167 11.74 -10.37 8.68
C GLY A 167 13.01 -9.63 8.31
N LYS A 168 14.14 -10.33 8.24
CA LYS A 168 15.47 -9.77 7.88
C LYS A 168 15.49 -9.13 6.50
N ILE A 169 14.95 -9.80 5.48
CA ILE A 169 14.86 -9.21 4.13
C ILE A 169 14.01 -7.95 4.13
N THR A 170 12.85 -7.98 4.79
CA THR A 170 11.95 -6.83 4.86
C THR A 170 12.61 -5.65 5.57
N PHE A 171 13.31 -5.91 6.68
CA PHE A 171 14.08 -4.92 7.43
C PHE A 171 15.15 -4.26 6.54
N GLN A 172 15.99 -5.07 5.87
CA GLN A 172 17.02 -4.54 4.97
C GLN A 172 16.45 -3.71 3.82
N ARG A 173 15.28 -4.08 3.29
CA ARG A 173 14.61 -3.26 2.26
C ARG A 173 14.18 -1.90 2.80
N PHE A 174 13.68 -1.84 4.03
CA PHE A 174 13.39 -0.57 4.69
C PHE A 174 14.65 0.26 4.88
N ILE A 175 15.73 -0.33 5.38
CA ILE A 175 17.00 0.37 5.61
C ILE A 175 17.61 0.92 4.32
N LYS A 176 17.64 0.14 3.23
CA LYS A 176 18.14 0.61 1.93
C LYS A 176 17.36 1.82 1.42
N ILE A 177 16.03 1.77 1.51
CA ILE A 177 15.17 2.88 1.08
C ILE A 177 15.40 4.09 1.99
N TYR A 178 15.50 3.87 3.30
CA TYR A 178 15.77 4.91 4.29
C TYR A 178 17.08 5.63 4.00
N ASN A 179 18.19 4.90 3.88
CA ASN A 179 19.50 5.49 3.59
C ASN A 179 19.53 6.20 2.23
N SER A 180 18.91 5.61 1.21
CA SER A 180 18.82 6.23 -0.11
C SER A 180 18.07 7.57 -0.07
N ILE A 181 16.90 7.62 0.58
CA ILE A 181 16.09 8.85 0.67
C ILE A 181 16.72 9.86 1.63
N ARG A 182 17.32 9.41 2.74
CA ARG A 182 18.04 10.29 3.68
C ARG A 182 19.21 11.00 3.01
N HIS A 183 19.95 10.31 2.15
CA HIS A 183 21.12 10.87 1.47
C HIS A 183 20.78 11.67 0.21
N ASN A 184 19.84 11.19 -0.62
CA ASN A 184 19.58 11.76 -1.95
C ASN A 184 18.26 12.55 -2.05
N GLY A 185 17.46 12.55 -0.99
CA GLY A 185 16.08 13.00 -1.03
C GLY A 185 15.16 12.02 -1.78
N TYR A 186 13.86 12.32 -1.80
CA TYR A 186 12.87 11.52 -2.52
C TYR A 186 12.64 12.04 -3.94
N GLN A 187 13.12 11.29 -4.94
CA GLN A 187 13.09 11.68 -6.36
C GLN A 187 12.36 10.62 -7.20
N PRO A 188 11.01 10.51 -7.12
CA PRO A 188 10.24 9.44 -7.77
C PRO A 188 10.43 9.35 -9.29
N GLU A 189 10.78 10.46 -9.95
CA GLU A 189 11.02 10.55 -11.39
C GLU A 189 12.30 9.80 -11.80
N LYS A 190 13.27 9.68 -10.90
CA LYS A 190 14.53 8.94 -11.13
C LYS A 190 14.46 7.49 -10.68
N LEU A 191 13.38 7.09 -10.00
CA LEU A 191 13.22 5.72 -9.53
C LEU A 191 12.59 4.87 -10.64
N GLY A 192 13.20 3.73 -10.97
CA GLY A 192 12.61 2.77 -11.92
C GLY A 192 11.23 2.23 -11.49
N SER A 193 10.89 2.35 -10.20
CA SER A 193 9.56 2.02 -9.66
C SER A 193 8.53 3.16 -9.76
N GLY A 194 8.95 4.35 -10.21
CA GLY A 194 8.10 5.54 -10.38
C GLY A 194 7.50 6.08 -9.08
N HIS A 195 6.40 6.84 -9.19
CA HIS A 195 5.70 7.44 -8.05
C HIS A 195 5.07 6.41 -7.10
N ILE A 196 4.84 6.82 -5.85
CA ILE A 196 3.90 6.13 -4.96
C ILE A 196 2.51 6.19 -5.60
N ASN A 197 1.79 5.06 -5.62
CA ASN A 197 0.44 5.00 -6.17
C ASN A 197 -0.59 4.90 -5.06
N GLY A 198 -1.70 5.62 -5.22
CA GLY A 198 -2.80 5.65 -4.25
C GLY A 198 -4.17 5.55 -4.91
N ARG A 199 -5.13 4.97 -4.18
CA ARG A 199 -6.56 5.03 -4.48
C ARG A 199 -7.23 6.06 -3.59
N LEU A 200 -8.18 6.81 -4.14
CA LEU A 200 -8.87 7.87 -3.41
C LEU A 200 -10.14 7.34 -2.75
N TYR A 201 -10.27 7.61 -1.46
CA TYR A 201 -11.47 7.35 -0.66
C TYR A 201 -12.07 8.69 -0.26
N VAL A 202 -13.38 8.86 -0.43
CA VAL A 202 -14.08 10.13 -0.19
C VAL A 202 -15.27 9.90 0.71
N ARG A 203 -15.42 10.78 1.71
CA ARG A 203 -16.55 10.82 2.63
C ARG A 203 -17.16 12.22 2.60
N ASP A 204 -18.49 12.28 2.53
CA ASP A 204 -19.31 13.50 2.54
C ASP A 204 -18.91 14.51 1.45
N GLY A 205 -18.41 14.03 0.30
CA GLY A 205 -17.98 14.87 -0.82
C GLY A 205 -16.78 15.80 -0.57
N LYS A 206 -16.22 15.84 0.65
CA LYS A 206 -15.18 16.81 1.04
C LYS A 206 -13.98 16.22 1.76
N ASP A 207 -14.17 15.21 2.61
CA ASP A 207 -13.07 14.58 3.31
C ASP A 207 -12.53 13.41 2.50
N TYR A 208 -11.21 13.18 2.59
CA TYR A 208 -10.58 12.14 1.81
C TYR A 208 -9.46 11.41 2.55
N ARG A 209 -9.19 10.18 2.08
CA ARG A 209 -8.00 9.40 2.39
C ARG A 209 -7.41 8.80 1.13
N VAL A 210 -6.12 8.51 1.17
CA VAL A 210 -5.38 7.91 0.07
C VAL A 210 -4.83 6.56 0.51
N ALA A 211 -5.46 5.47 0.07
CA ALA A 211 -4.94 4.12 0.36
C ALA A 211 -3.82 3.78 -0.61
N ILE A 212 -2.64 3.50 -0.08
CA ILE A 212 -1.42 3.30 -0.87
C ILE A 212 -1.43 1.91 -1.49
N SER A 213 -1.55 1.86 -2.81
CA SER A 213 -1.57 0.63 -3.60
C SER A 213 -0.17 0.14 -3.95
N ALA A 214 0.78 1.06 -4.21
CA ALA A 214 2.18 0.75 -4.48
C ALA A 214 3.13 1.80 -3.88
N GLY A 215 4.33 1.37 -3.47
CA GLY A 215 5.29 2.23 -2.76
C GLY A 215 5.11 2.27 -1.24
N LYS A 216 4.47 1.26 -0.65
CA LYS A 216 4.15 1.18 0.78
C LYS A 216 5.36 1.39 1.70
N HIS A 217 6.50 0.75 1.39
CA HIS A 217 7.72 0.90 2.18
C HIS A 217 8.24 2.34 2.14
N ARG A 218 8.15 3.00 0.98
CA ARG A 218 8.59 4.40 0.81
C ARG A 218 7.76 5.35 1.66
N VAL A 219 6.45 5.11 1.79
CA VAL A 219 5.60 5.94 2.66
C VAL A 219 6.04 5.83 4.12
N ALA A 220 6.31 4.63 4.63
CA ALA A 220 6.82 4.46 6.00
C ALA A 220 8.18 5.15 6.20
N VAL A 221 9.09 5.06 5.21
CA VAL A 221 10.37 5.77 5.23
C VAL A 221 10.21 7.29 5.24
N LEU A 222 9.36 7.82 4.37
CA LEU A 222 9.10 9.26 4.29
C LEU A 222 8.49 9.77 5.61
N GLN A 223 7.60 8.99 6.22
CA GLN A 223 7.05 9.29 7.54
C GLN A 223 8.12 9.29 8.63
N ALA A 224 9.02 8.30 8.65
CA ALA A 224 10.12 8.23 9.60
C ALA A 224 11.12 9.39 9.44
N LEU A 225 11.33 9.86 8.22
CA LEU A 225 12.18 11.01 7.89
C LEU A 225 11.48 12.37 8.08
N GLY A 226 10.24 12.40 8.61
CA GLY A 226 9.55 13.64 8.95
C GLY A 226 8.89 14.38 7.77
N TYR A 227 8.68 13.73 6.63
CA TYR A 227 7.99 14.36 5.49
C TYR A 227 6.52 14.64 5.83
N SER A 228 6.09 15.89 5.69
CA SER A 228 4.69 16.28 5.93
C SER A 228 3.78 16.08 4.71
N LYS A 229 4.36 16.13 3.51
CA LYS A 229 3.69 15.94 2.22
C LYS A 229 4.55 15.06 1.31
N ILE A 230 3.91 14.24 0.48
CA ILE A 230 4.57 13.36 -0.47
C ILE A 230 3.86 13.40 -1.84
N PRO A 231 4.60 13.30 -2.96
CA PRO A 231 4.00 13.19 -4.28
C PRO A 231 3.39 11.80 -4.47
N VAL A 232 2.09 11.75 -4.75
CA VAL A 232 1.34 10.51 -4.97
C VAL A 232 0.67 10.57 -6.32
N LYS A 233 0.87 9.52 -7.12
CA LYS A 233 0.08 9.25 -8.33
C LYS A 233 -1.26 8.65 -7.92
N LEU A 234 -2.34 9.36 -8.15
CA LEU A 234 -3.69 8.90 -7.86
C LEU A 234 -4.28 8.14 -9.05
N SER A 235 -4.93 7.02 -8.73
CA SER A 235 -5.68 6.24 -9.70
C SER A 235 -6.93 6.97 -10.17
N THR A 236 -7.44 6.56 -11.33
CA THR A 236 -8.71 7.02 -11.90
C THR A 236 -9.95 6.53 -11.14
N VAL A 237 -9.78 5.60 -10.19
CA VAL A 237 -10.87 5.05 -9.39
C VAL A 237 -10.98 5.85 -8.08
N ILE A 238 -12.17 6.40 -7.85
CA ILE A 238 -12.58 7.03 -6.60
C ILE A 238 -13.61 6.14 -5.93
N ILE A 239 -13.43 5.88 -4.65
CA ILE A 239 -14.38 5.13 -3.83
C ILE A 239 -15.06 6.15 -2.92
N LYS A 240 -16.34 6.43 -3.17
CA LYS A 240 -17.12 7.35 -2.34
C LYS A 240 -18.02 6.55 -1.40
N ARG A 241 -18.06 6.96 -0.13
CA ARG A 241 -18.87 6.31 0.91
C ARG A 241 -20.35 6.26 0.54
N GLU A 242 -20.84 7.34 -0.05
CA GLU A 242 -22.22 7.53 -0.52
C GLU A 242 -22.62 6.58 -1.65
N ASP A 243 -21.66 6.00 -2.37
CA ASP A 243 -21.92 5.07 -3.49
C ASP A 243 -22.15 3.62 -3.02
N VAL A 244 -22.35 3.38 -1.72
CA VAL A 244 -22.44 2.02 -1.12
C VAL A 244 -23.45 1.12 -1.82
N ASP A 245 -24.60 1.66 -2.24
CA ASP A 245 -25.66 0.89 -2.91
C ASP A 245 -25.24 0.41 -4.31
N PHE A 246 -24.19 1.01 -4.89
CA PHE A 246 -23.62 0.64 -6.19
C PHE A 246 -22.40 -0.28 -6.09
N TRP A 247 -21.86 -0.49 -4.89
CA TRP A 247 -20.66 -1.30 -4.71
C TRP A 247 -20.92 -2.77 -5.09
N PRO A 248 -20.06 -3.40 -5.93
CA PRO A 248 -20.34 -4.72 -6.49
C PRO A 248 -20.63 -5.79 -5.44
N ASN A 249 -19.84 -5.84 -4.36
CA ASN A 249 -20.03 -6.86 -3.33
C ASN A 249 -21.22 -6.56 -2.39
N VAL A 250 -21.74 -5.32 -2.37
CA VAL A 250 -23.03 -5.00 -1.71
C VAL A 250 -24.18 -5.48 -2.60
N ARG A 251 -24.18 -5.11 -3.88
CA ARG A 251 -25.20 -5.54 -4.86
C ARG A 251 -25.29 -7.05 -5.02
N ASN A 252 -24.18 -7.76 -4.87
CA ASN A 252 -24.12 -9.22 -4.94
C ASN A 252 -24.54 -9.91 -3.62
N GLY A 253 -24.94 -9.18 -2.58
CA GLY A 253 -25.30 -9.73 -1.28
C GLY A 253 -24.12 -10.41 -0.55
N ASN A 254 -22.88 -9.99 -0.86
CA ASN A 254 -21.69 -10.46 -0.13
C ASN A 254 -21.41 -9.63 1.12
N TYR A 255 -21.92 -8.39 1.15
CA TYR A 255 -21.93 -7.53 2.33
C TYR A 255 -23.34 -6.97 2.51
N SER A 256 -23.76 -6.80 3.77
CA SER A 256 -24.83 -5.85 4.08
C SER A 256 -24.34 -4.42 3.83
N LYS A 257 -25.26 -3.47 3.71
CA LYS A 257 -24.90 -2.05 3.56
C LYS A 257 -24.13 -1.57 4.78
N GLU A 258 -24.55 -2.02 5.96
CA GLU A 258 -23.98 -1.69 7.27
C GLU A 258 -22.54 -2.22 7.37
N ASP A 259 -22.31 -3.50 7.04
CA ASP A 259 -20.96 -4.11 7.05
C ASP A 259 -20.02 -3.42 6.05
N ALA A 260 -20.53 -3.07 4.87
CA ALA A 260 -19.76 -2.39 3.86
C ALA A 260 -19.33 -0.99 4.29
N LEU A 261 -20.25 -0.22 4.89
CA LEU A 261 -19.96 1.09 5.45
C LEU A 261 -18.97 0.99 6.62
N ALA A 262 -19.15 0.04 7.54
CA ALA A 262 -18.20 -0.20 8.62
C ALA A 262 -16.80 -0.56 8.09
N TYR A 263 -16.72 -1.36 7.03
CA TYR A 263 -15.45 -1.67 6.37
C TYR A 263 -14.78 -0.42 5.77
N PHE A 264 -15.57 0.42 5.09
CA PHE A 264 -15.10 1.70 4.55
C PHE A 264 -14.61 2.63 5.66
N ASP A 265 -15.43 2.84 6.69
CA ASP A 265 -15.16 3.77 7.78
C ASP A 265 -13.93 3.36 8.57
N ARG A 266 -13.73 2.06 8.85
CA ARG A 266 -12.49 1.56 9.46
C ARG A 266 -11.23 1.93 8.66
N ILE A 267 -11.29 1.81 7.33
CA ILE A 267 -10.17 2.19 6.46
C ILE A 267 -10.01 3.72 6.42
N PHE A 268 -11.11 4.45 6.43
CA PHE A 268 -11.13 5.91 6.30
C PHE A 268 -10.67 6.63 7.58
N ASP A 269 -11.14 6.17 8.73
CA ASP A 269 -10.74 6.67 10.04
C ASP A 269 -9.36 6.14 10.44
N ASN A 270 -8.87 5.14 9.70
CA ASN A 270 -7.53 4.57 9.74
C ASN A 270 -7.24 3.80 11.04
N GLU A 271 -8.20 3.07 11.57
CA GLU A 271 -7.95 2.25 12.77
C GLU A 271 -7.26 0.94 12.35
N HIS A 272 -5.98 0.80 12.73
CA HIS A 272 -5.31 -0.50 12.56
C HIS A 272 -5.89 -1.47 13.58
N PRO A 273 -6.40 -2.65 13.16
CA PRO A 273 -7.12 -3.56 14.05
C PRO A 273 -6.27 -4.15 15.17
N SER A 274 -4.94 -4.17 15.04
CA SER A 274 -4.04 -4.60 16.12
C SER A 274 -3.94 -3.62 17.28
N LEU A 275 -4.23 -2.33 17.05
CA LEU A 275 -3.93 -1.24 17.99
C LEU A 275 -2.50 -1.33 18.58
N TRP A 276 -1.53 -1.84 17.81
CA TRP A 276 -0.18 -2.14 18.29
C TRP A 276 0.51 -0.88 18.85
N ARG A 277 1.21 -1.05 19.99
CA ARG A 277 1.99 -0.03 20.67
C ARG A 277 3.35 -0.60 21.12
N PRO A 278 4.42 0.20 21.14
CA PRO A 278 5.70 -0.24 21.68
C PRO A 278 5.63 -0.44 23.20
N GLU A 279 6.35 -1.44 23.72
CA GLU A 279 6.32 -1.82 25.15
C GLU A 279 6.64 -0.67 26.11
N ALA A 280 7.56 0.22 25.71
CA ALA A 280 7.94 1.38 26.51
C ALA A 280 6.76 2.33 26.81
N VAL A 281 5.70 2.31 25.98
CA VAL A 281 4.47 3.10 26.20
C VAL A 281 3.52 2.36 27.13
N LEU A 282 3.32 1.06 26.91
CA LEU A 282 2.45 0.21 27.75
C LEU A 282 2.89 0.26 29.21
N ASN A 283 4.20 0.16 29.47
CA ASN A 283 4.73 0.20 30.85
C ASN A 283 4.53 1.56 31.53
N LYS A 284 4.52 2.68 30.78
CA LYS A 284 4.27 4.02 31.34
C LYS A 284 2.81 4.27 31.67
N GLU A 285 1.87 3.67 30.92
CA GLU A 285 0.44 3.76 31.20
C GLU A 285 0.08 2.93 32.43
N VAL A 286 0.64 1.72 32.58
CA VAL A 286 0.44 0.87 33.77
C VAL A 286 0.94 1.57 35.04
N VAL A 287 2.09 2.23 34.99
CA VAL A 287 2.64 3.00 36.14
C VAL A 287 1.84 4.25 36.46
N LYS A 288 1.07 4.80 35.51
CA LYS A 288 0.16 5.94 35.77
C LYS A 288 -1.20 5.53 36.33
N MET A 289 -1.57 4.26 36.20
CA MET A 289 -2.83 3.71 36.70
C MET A 289 -2.67 2.95 38.02
N ALA A 290 -1.43 2.73 38.47
CA ALA A 290 -1.06 2.20 39.78
C ALA A 290 -0.73 3.35 40.73
#